data_AF-A0A1Y5FRQ4-F1
#
_entry.id   AF-A0A1Y5FRQ4-F1
#
_cell.length_a   1.000
_cell.length_b   1.000
_cell.length_c   1.000
_cell.angle_alpha   90.00
_cell.angle_beta   90.00
_cell.angle_gamma   90.00
#
_symmetry.space_group_name_H-M   'P 1'
#
loop_
_entity.id
_entity.type
_entity.pdbx_description
1 polymer ?
#
loop_
_entity_poly.entity_id
_entity_poly.type
_entity_poly.pdbx_seq_one_letter_code
_entity_poly.pdbx_strand_id
1 'polypeptide(L)'
;MIFRSSAQKKTDKKSLLKCDRGVVAVEYAFALPIFLGFVLGTFDLAGIFFGTMLLEGGLREAARYGITGDLSPGVSKEERILETINNHGAGYVIVKASELTTLVYSDFDAIGDPEPFVDADGNNAYDVGETFTDLNCNGSWDDDAGFDGAGNGSEVVLYTVEHEKQLLTGYLAPIVGNSGKYTLRASVAIRNEPYGGGASC
;
A
#
# COMPACT_ATOMS: atom_id res chain seq x y z
N MET A 1 -53.54 -38.45 -64.03
CA MET A 1 -52.89 -37.12 -64.07
C MET A 1 -53.36 -36.31 -62.87
N ILE A 2 -52.62 -36.30 -61.75
CA ILE A 2 -52.78 -35.30 -60.68
C ILE A 2 -51.40 -35.03 -60.09
N PHE A 3 -50.81 -33.90 -60.46
CA PHE A 3 -49.54 -33.39 -59.94
C PHE A 3 -49.76 -32.85 -58.52
N ARG A 4 -49.02 -33.37 -57.52
CA ARG A 4 -48.85 -32.69 -56.23
C ARG A 4 -47.76 -31.62 -56.39
N SER A 5 -48.15 -30.35 -56.33
CA SER A 5 -47.23 -29.22 -56.29
C SER A 5 -46.64 -29.07 -54.89
N SER A 6 -45.31 -29.11 -54.80
CA SER A 6 -44.55 -28.82 -53.58
C SER A 6 -44.47 -27.30 -53.38
N ALA A 7 -45.08 -26.80 -52.31
CA ALA A 7 -44.96 -25.41 -51.92
C ALA A 7 -43.56 -25.16 -51.30
N GLN A 8 -42.64 -24.61 -52.09
CA GLN A 8 -41.39 -24.02 -51.59
C GLN A 8 -41.72 -22.77 -50.76
N LYS A 9 -41.49 -22.83 -49.44
CA LYS A 9 -41.47 -21.65 -48.57
C LYS A 9 -40.31 -20.73 -48.99
N LYS A 10 -40.59 -19.67 -49.73
CA LYS A 10 -39.67 -18.54 -49.89
C LYS A 10 -39.50 -17.86 -48.53
N THR A 11 -38.31 -17.97 -47.93
CA THR A 11 -37.93 -17.23 -46.73
C THR A 11 -37.82 -15.76 -47.07
N ASP A 12 -38.84 -15.01 -46.67
CA ASP A 12 -39.00 -13.60 -46.99
C ASP A 12 -38.05 -12.76 -46.12
N LYS A 13 -36.89 -12.37 -46.66
CA LYS A 13 -35.88 -11.54 -45.95
C LYS A 13 -36.45 -10.25 -45.35
N LYS A 14 -37.55 -9.71 -45.92
CA LYS A 14 -38.25 -8.52 -45.42
C LYS A 14 -38.99 -8.74 -44.09
N SER A 15 -39.34 -9.98 -43.76
CA SER A 15 -40.00 -10.34 -42.48
C SER A 15 -39.03 -10.27 -41.30
N LEU A 16 -37.76 -10.66 -41.52
CA LEU A 16 -36.73 -10.61 -40.48
C LEU A 16 -36.35 -9.18 -40.07
N LEU A 17 -36.41 -8.22 -41.01
CA LEU A 17 -36.13 -6.80 -40.76
C LEU A 17 -37.20 -6.08 -39.92
N LYS A 18 -38.36 -6.70 -39.68
CA LYS A 18 -39.46 -6.17 -38.85
C LYS A 18 -39.67 -6.97 -37.55
N CYS A 19 -38.76 -7.89 -37.24
CA CYS A 19 -38.85 -8.67 -36.01
C CYS A 19 -38.24 -7.89 -34.84
N ASP A 20 -39.09 -7.30 -33.98
CA ASP A 20 -38.66 -6.64 -32.73
C ASP A 20 -38.37 -7.66 -31.61
N ARG A 21 -38.64 -8.94 -31.86
CA ARG A 21 -38.30 -10.05 -30.95
C ARG A 21 -36.78 -10.23 -30.89
N GLY A 22 -36.18 -9.71 -29.82
CA GLY A 22 -34.75 -9.82 -29.55
C GLY A 22 -34.00 -8.49 -29.46
N VAL A 23 -34.67 -7.36 -29.74
CA VAL A 23 -34.08 -6.01 -29.60
C VAL A 23 -33.54 -5.78 -28.18
N VAL A 24 -34.32 -6.17 -27.18
CA VAL A 24 -33.93 -6.13 -25.76
C VAL A 24 -32.61 -6.89 -25.53
N ALA A 25 -32.45 -8.08 -26.12
CA ALA A 25 -31.23 -8.87 -25.94
C ALA A 25 -29.98 -8.17 -26.52
N VAL A 26 -30.15 -7.44 -27.63
CA VAL A 26 -29.08 -6.65 -28.26
C VAL A 26 -28.73 -5.42 -27.41
N GLU A 27 -29.72 -4.71 -26.87
CA GLU A 27 -29.49 -3.58 -25.96
C GLU A 27 -28.72 -3.99 -24.71
N TYR A 28 -29.11 -5.10 -24.08
CA TYR A 28 -28.39 -5.67 -22.94
C TYR A 28 -26.97 -6.13 -23.31
N ALA A 29 -26.76 -6.64 -24.52
CA ALA A 29 -25.42 -7.07 -24.96
C ALA A 29 -24.42 -5.90 -25.01
N PHE A 30 -24.87 -4.67 -25.26
CA PHE A 30 -24.03 -3.48 -25.22
C PHE A 30 -23.93 -2.84 -23.83
N ALA A 31 -25.02 -2.87 -23.04
CA ALA A 31 -25.02 -2.28 -21.70
C ALA A 31 -24.25 -3.13 -20.67
N LEU A 32 -24.35 -4.46 -20.76
CA LEU A 32 -23.79 -5.38 -19.76
C LEU A 32 -22.27 -5.28 -19.61
N PRO A 33 -21.44 -5.19 -20.67
CA PRO A 33 -19.99 -5.06 -20.52
C PRO A 33 -19.58 -3.78 -19.78
N ILE A 34 -20.28 -2.67 -20.03
CA ILE A 34 -20.02 -1.39 -19.36
C ILE A 34 -20.39 -1.51 -17.89
N PHE A 35 -21.58 -2.02 -17.60
CA PHE A 35 -22.06 -2.24 -16.23
C PHE A 35 -21.12 -3.16 -15.43
N LEU A 36 -20.74 -4.31 -16.00
CA LEU A 36 -19.79 -5.23 -15.35
C LEU A 36 -18.42 -4.59 -15.16
N GLY A 37 -17.97 -3.76 -16.10
CA GLY A 37 -16.72 -3.02 -15.96
C GLY A 37 -16.74 -2.08 -14.75
N PHE A 38 -17.83 -1.35 -14.54
CA PHE A 38 -18.00 -0.52 -13.34
C PHE A 38 -18.04 -1.34 -12.05
N VAL A 39 -18.75 -2.48 -12.05
CA VAL A 39 -18.83 -3.36 -10.87
C VAL A 39 -17.45 -3.90 -10.52
N LEU A 40 -16.74 -4.50 -11.48
CA LEU A 40 -15.39 -5.06 -11.26
C LEU A 40 -14.38 -3.98 -10.87
N GLY A 41 -14.43 -2.81 -11.52
CA GLY A 41 -13.60 -1.67 -11.16
C GLY A 41 -13.87 -1.16 -9.75
N THR A 42 -15.13 -1.15 -9.31
CA THR A 42 -15.48 -0.77 -7.93
C THR A 42 -14.93 -1.77 -6.93
N PHE A 43 -14.97 -3.08 -7.22
CA PHE A 43 -14.37 -4.10 -6.37
C PHE A 43 -12.84 -3.97 -6.25
N ASP A 44 -12.17 -3.64 -7.35
CA ASP A 44 -10.72 -3.38 -7.35
C ASP A 44 -10.37 -2.18 -6.47
N LEU A 45 -11.07 -1.05 -6.62
CA LEU A 45 -10.88 0.13 -5.79
C LEU A 45 -11.22 -0.13 -4.31
N ALA A 46 -12.34 -0.79 -4.05
CA ALA A 46 -12.73 -1.18 -2.69
C ALA A 46 -11.68 -2.07 -2.04
N GLY A 47 -11.06 -2.98 -2.79
CA GLY A 47 -9.96 -3.81 -2.30
C GLY A 47 -8.72 -3.00 -1.89
N ILE A 48 -8.34 -1.98 -2.66
CA ILE A 48 -7.22 -1.09 -2.32
C ILE A 48 -7.52 -0.33 -1.02
N PHE A 49 -8.70 0.30 -0.91
CA PHE A 49 -9.11 1.02 0.30
C PHE A 49 -9.23 0.09 1.51
N PHE A 50 -9.74 -1.11 1.32
CA PHE A 50 -9.82 -2.09 2.39
C PHE A 50 -8.42 -2.51 2.87
N GLY A 51 -7.49 -2.79 1.94
CA GLY A 51 -6.11 -3.13 2.29
C GLY A 51 -5.37 -2.02 3.03
N THR A 52 -5.51 -0.77 2.58
CA THR A 52 -4.93 0.40 3.28
C THR A 52 -5.49 0.56 4.69
N MET A 53 -6.82 0.49 4.85
CA MET A 53 -7.47 0.58 6.16
C MET A 53 -7.02 -0.52 7.13
N LEU A 54 -6.90 -1.76 6.66
CA LEU A 54 -6.41 -2.86 7.49
C LEU A 54 -4.96 -2.64 7.92
N LEU A 55 -4.11 -2.17 6.99
CA LEU A 55 -2.71 -1.94 7.27
C LEU A 55 -2.50 -0.77 8.27
N GLU A 56 -3.18 0.36 8.05
CA GLU A 56 -3.15 1.51 8.95
C GLU A 56 -3.71 1.17 10.34
N GLY A 57 -4.84 0.46 10.39
CA GLY A 57 -5.45 0.04 11.65
C GLY A 57 -4.54 -0.90 12.45
N GLY A 58 -3.96 -1.90 11.78
CA GLY A 58 -3.02 -2.84 12.39
C GLY A 58 -1.75 -2.16 12.87
N LEU A 59 -1.18 -1.27 12.06
CA LEU A 59 0.03 -0.52 12.41
C LEU A 59 -0.22 0.43 13.60
N ARG A 60 -1.38 1.10 13.65
CA ARG A 60 -1.77 1.98 14.76
C ARG A 60 -1.92 1.23 16.09
N GLU A 61 -2.48 0.02 16.07
CA GLU A 61 -2.54 -0.81 17.28
C GLU A 61 -1.15 -1.34 17.67
N ALA A 62 -0.36 -1.74 16.68
CA ALA A 62 1.01 -2.21 16.89
C ALA A 62 1.91 -1.13 17.52
N ALA A 63 1.71 0.13 17.13
CA ALA A 63 2.42 1.30 17.66
C ALA A 63 2.36 1.39 19.19
N ARG A 64 1.27 0.91 19.83
CA ARG A 64 1.13 0.89 21.29
C ARG A 64 2.21 0.04 21.97
N TYR A 65 2.56 -1.10 21.36
CA TYR A 65 3.64 -1.96 21.86
C TYR A 65 5.02 -1.38 21.54
N GLY A 66 5.09 -0.50 20.54
CA GLY A 66 6.32 0.21 20.21
C GLY A 66 6.74 1.22 21.30
N ILE A 67 5.82 1.70 22.13
CA ILE A 67 6.09 2.77 23.11
C ILE A 67 6.86 2.25 24.34
N THR A 68 6.57 1.02 24.76
CA THR A 68 7.13 0.43 26.00
C THR A 68 8.42 -0.34 25.70
N GLY A 69 9.43 -0.21 26.58
CA GLY A 69 10.65 -1.03 26.52
C GLY A 69 10.49 -2.45 27.12
N ASP A 70 9.31 -2.80 27.65
CA ASP A 70 9.08 -4.05 28.35
C ASP A 70 8.57 -5.15 27.41
N LEU A 71 9.49 -6.00 26.96
CA LEU A 71 9.17 -7.19 26.18
C LEU A 71 8.95 -8.36 27.13
N SER A 72 7.81 -9.06 27.00
CA SER A 72 7.62 -10.38 27.61
C SER A 72 8.85 -11.26 27.32
N PRO A 73 9.34 -12.06 28.28
CA PRO A 73 10.57 -12.82 28.10
C PRO A 73 10.55 -13.66 26.82
N GLY A 74 11.45 -13.36 25.87
CA GLY A 74 11.68 -14.15 24.67
C GLY A 74 10.94 -13.72 23.39
N VAL A 75 10.22 -12.59 23.37
CA VAL A 75 9.60 -12.04 22.14
C VAL A 75 10.23 -10.69 21.81
N SER A 76 10.70 -10.48 20.57
CA SER A 76 11.22 -9.17 20.15
C SER A 76 10.07 -8.16 19.93
N LYS A 77 10.40 -6.87 19.96
CA LYS A 77 9.45 -5.77 19.73
C LYS A 77 8.82 -5.88 18.34
N GLU A 78 9.66 -6.19 17.37
CA GLU A 78 9.34 -6.33 15.96
C GLU A 78 8.40 -7.51 15.72
N GLU A 79 8.63 -8.65 16.38
CA GLU A 79 7.77 -9.84 16.25
C GLU A 79 6.34 -9.54 16.72
N ARG A 80 6.19 -8.83 17.86
CA ARG A 80 4.87 -8.43 18.38
C ARG A 80 4.18 -7.43 17.45
N ILE A 81 4.93 -6.49 16.89
CA ILE A 81 4.42 -5.52 15.91
C ILE A 81 3.89 -6.24 14.68
N LEU A 82 4.69 -7.14 14.10
CA LEU A 82 4.32 -7.93 12.92
C LEU A 82 3.11 -8.82 13.18
N GLU A 83 3.06 -9.49 14.33
CA GLU A 83 1.90 -10.29 14.73
C GLU A 83 0.63 -9.45 14.83
N THR A 84 0.72 -8.26 15.44
CA THR A 84 -0.43 -7.36 15.60
C THR A 84 -0.95 -6.85 14.27
N ILE A 85 -0.05 -6.49 13.35
CA ILE A 85 -0.38 -6.07 11.99
C ILE A 85 -1.05 -7.22 11.23
N ASN A 86 -0.48 -8.43 11.29
CA ASN A 86 -0.99 -9.60 10.58
C ASN A 86 -2.34 -10.09 11.12
N ASN A 87 -2.57 -9.98 12.43
CA ASN A 87 -3.86 -10.26 13.05
C ASN A 87 -4.95 -9.30 12.55
N HIS A 88 -4.64 -8.01 12.41
CA HIS A 88 -5.55 -7.03 11.80
C HIS A 88 -5.73 -7.27 10.30
N GLY A 89 -4.67 -7.67 9.59
CA GLY A 89 -4.70 -7.96 8.17
C GLY A 89 -5.66 -9.09 7.78
N ALA A 90 -6.11 -9.92 8.74
CA ALA A 90 -7.15 -10.93 8.59
C ALA A 90 -6.95 -11.88 7.38
N GLY A 91 -5.69 -12.14 7.01
CA GLY A 91 -5.32 -12.92 5.83
C GLY A 91 -5.48 -12.20 4.48
N TYR A 92 -6.07 -10.99 4.48
CA TYR A 92 -6.13 -10.13 3.29
C TYR A 92 -4.80 -9.38 3.07
N VAL A 93 -4.18 -8.92 4.16
CA VAL A 93 -2.83 -8.34 4.18
C VAL A 93 -1.97 -9.20 5.09
N ILE A 94 -0.83 -9.69 4.58
CA ILE A 94 0.13 -10.48 5.36
C ILE A 94 1.51 -9.86 5.13
N VAL A 95 1.97 -9.11 6.13
CA VAL A 95 3.22 -8.37 6.15
C VAL A 95 4.35 -9.26 6.66
N LYS A 96 5.49 -9.21 5.96
CA LYS A 96 6.74 -9.88 6.37
C LYS A 96 7.68 -8.90 7.09
N ALA A 97 8.63 -9.44 7.86
CA ALA A 97 9.65 -8.61 8.51
C ALA A 97 10.44 -7.74 7.52
N SER A 98 10.68 -8.22 6.29
CA SER A 98 11.37 -7.44 5.24
C SER A 98 10.56 -6.26 4.70
N GLU A 99 9.27 -6.18 5.00
CA GLU A 99 8.35 -5.14 4.56
C GLU A 99 8.11 -4.08 5.66
N LEU A 100 8.69 -4.29 6.86
CA LEU A 100 8.64 -3.36 7.98
C LEU A 100 10.01 -2.68 8.13
N THR A 101 10.04 -1.37 7.93
CA THR A 101 11.20 -0.51 8.17
C THR A 101 11.01 0.23 9.49
N THR A 102 12.08 0.30 10.29
CA THR A 102 12.07 1.00 11.59
C THR A 102 13.22 1.99 11.63
N LEU A 103 12.91 3.29 11.61
CA LEU A 103 13.89 4.36 11.69
C LEU A 103 13.74 5.14 12.99
N VAL A 104 14.86 5.53 13.58
CA VAL A 104 14.92 6.29 14.84
C VAL A 104 15.35 7.72 14.57
N TYR A 105 14.72 8.65 15.28
CA TYR A 105 14.92 10.09 15.20
C TYR A 105 14.99 10.69 16.59
N SER A 106 15.66 11.83 16.72
CA SER A 106 15.71 12.63 17.96
C SER A 106 14.34 13.21 18.31
N ASP A 107 13.60 13.69 17.31
CA ASP A 107 12.29 14.34 17.46
C ASP A 107 11.38 14.09 16.25
N PHE A 108 10.09 14.39 16.40
CA PHE A 108 9.09 14.21 15.33
C PHE A 108 9.32 15.12 14.14
N ASP A 109 9.86 16.32 14.38
CA ASP A 109 10.12 17.30 13.32
C ASP A 109 11.31 16.90 12.45
N ALA A 110 12.23 16.06 12.97
CA ALA A 110 13.42 15.60 12.26
C ALA A 110 13.15 14.41 11.31
N ILE A 111 11.91 13.94 11.21
CA ILE A 111 11.57 12.77 10.38
C ILE A 111 11.76 13.11 8.90
N GLY A 112 12.72 12.45 8.25
CA GLY A 112 13.06 12.67 6.84
C GLY A 112 13.84 13.95 6.57
N ASP A 113 14.31 14.63 7.62
CA ASP A 113 15.22 15.77 7.47
C ASP A 113 16.65 15.29 7.21
N PRO A 114 17.40 15.98 6.34
CA PRO A 114 18.81 15.69 6.13
C PRO A 114 19.64 16.07 7.35
N GLU A 115 20.84 15.50 7.44
CA GLU A 115 21.77 15.90 8.48
C GLU A 115 22.23 17.36 8.32
N PRO A 116 22.33 18.14 9.42
CA PRO A 116 22.82 19.51 9.34
C PRO A 116 24.26 19.57 8.85
N PHE A 117 24.54 20.40 7.85
CA PHE A 117 25.90 20.62 7.32
C PHE A 117 26.27 22.10 7.28
N VAL A 118 27.58 22.36 7.21
CA VAL A 118 28.15 23.69 7.02
C VAL A 118 28.36 23.92 5.54
N ASP A 119 27.43 24.64 4.93
CA ASP A 119 27.50 25.10 3.54
C ASP A 119 28.62 26.15 3.38
N ALA A 120 29.80 25.69 2.97
CA ALA A 120 31.01 26.48 2.87
C ALA A 120 31.07 27.28 1.56
N ASP A 121 30.39 26.81 0.51
CA ASP A 121 30.40 27.42 -0.81
C ASP A 121 29.13 28.24 -1.15
N GLY A 122 28.08 28.11 -0.32
CA GLY A 122 26.84 28.87 -0.36
C GLY A 122 25.80 28.32 -1.34
N ASN A 123 25.91 27.05 -1.74
CA ASN A 123 25.05 26.45 -2.77
C ASN A 123 23.75 25.80 -2.22
N ASN A 124 23.57 25.75 -0.91
CA ASN A 124 22.47 25.10 -0.18
C ASN A 124 22.34 23.59 -0.42
N ALA A 125 23.42 22.90 -0.74
CA ALA A 125 23.51 21.46 -0.87
C ALA A 125 24.79 20.96 -0.20
N TYR A 126 24.77 19.74 0.32
CA TYR A 126 25.98 19.16 0.89
C TYR A 126 26.97 18.80 -0.22
N ASP A 127 28.20 19.29 -0.10
CA ASP A 127 29.31 18.90 -0.94
C ASP A 127 30.33 18.00 -0.22
N VAL A 128 30.92 17.09 -0.98
CA VAL A 128 31.97 16.20 -0.47
C VAL A 128 33.14 17.03 0.08
N GLY A 129 33.35 16.93 1.40
CA GLY A 129 34.40 17.65 2.11
C GLY A 129 33.88 18.75 3.05
N GLU A 130 32.59 19.06 3.01
CA GLU A 130 31.94 19.90 4.00
C GLU A 130 31.79 19.18 5.34
N THR A 131 31.72 19.97 6.42
CA THR A 131 31.52 19.41 7.77
C THR A 131 30.03 19.24 8.02
N PHE A 132 29.63 18.10 8.57
CA PHE A 132 28.25 17.81 8.95
C PHE A 132 28.15 17.34 10.40
N THR A 133 26.94 17.43 10.94
CA THR A 133 26.57 16.85 12.24
C THR A 133 26.03 15.45 11.98
N ASP A 134 26.85 14.46 12.26
CA ASP A 134 26.50 13.04 12.15
C ASP A 134 25.52 12.67 13.28
N LEU A 135 24.24 12.69 12.95
CA LEU A 135 23.13 12.42 13.87
C LEU A 135 22.88 10.92 14.02
N ASN A 136 23.35 10.08 13.10
CA ASN A 136 23.17 8.62 13.18
C ASN A 136 24.46 7.82 13.44
N CYS A 137 25.58 8.51 13.59
CA CYS A 137 26.91 7.93 13.84
C CYS A 137 27.41 7.00 12.73
N ASN A 138 26.98 7.17 11.48
CA ASN A 138 27.44 6.32 10.37
C ASN A 138 28.71 6.86 9.67
N GLY A 139 29.15 8.07 10.03
CA GLY A 139 30.35 8.73 9.51
C GLY A 139 30.22 9.29 8.08
N SER A 140 29.00 9.39 7.55
CA SER A 140 28.67 9.94 6.23
C SER A 140 27.47 10.89 6.36
N TRP A 141 27.39 11.89 5.49
CA TRP A 141 26.21 12.75 5.46
C TRP A 141 25.05 12.00 4.79
N ASP A 142 23.88 12.05 5.41
CA ASP A 142 22.64 11.49 4.86
C ASP A 142 21.58 12.54 4.55
N ASP A 143 20.79 12.26 3.52
CA ASP A 143 19.60 13.03 3.16
C ASP A 143 18.39 12.71 4.06
N ASP A 144 18.48 11.66 4.88
CA ASP A 144 17.58 11.32 5.97
C ASP A 144 18.42 10.93 7.20
N ALA A 145 18.34 11.72 8.27
CA ALA A 145 19.09 11.49 9.51
C ALA A 145 18.61 10.25 10.30
N GLY A 146 17.55 9.58 9.85
CA GLY A 146 17.02 8.38 10.48
C GLY A 146 18.00 7.20 10.43
N PHE A 147 18.00 6.40 11.49
CA PHE A 147 18.84 5.20 11.55
C PHE A 147 18.11 3.95 12.03
N ASP A 148 18.61 2.79 11.63
CA ASP A 148 18.02 1.51 11.99
C ASP A 148 18.17 1.24 13.49
N GLY A 149 17.05 1.02 14.16
CA GLY A 149 17.06 0.68 15.58
C GLY A 149 15.68 0.66 16.23
N ALA A 150 15.62 0.18 17.48
CA ALA A 150 14.40 0.20 18.28
C ALA A 150 14.18 1.53 19.04
N GLY A 151 15.19 2.41 19.00
CA GLY A 151 15.29 3.66 19.74
C GLY A 151 15.52 3.47 21.24
N ASN A 152 16.26 4.41 21.82
CA ASN A 152 16.37 4.58 23.26
C ASN A 152 15.14 5.29 23.83
N GLY A 153 15.12 5.50 25.15
CA GLY A 153 14.02 6.18 25.80
C GLY A 153 13.91 7.63 25.34
N SER A 154 12.67 8.11 25.18
CA SER A 154 12.34 9.47 24.68
C SER A 154 12.64 9.75 23.21
N GLU A 155 13.31 8.85 22.49
CA GLU A 155 13.51 8.97 21.04
C GLU A 155 12.23 8.66 20.26
N VAL A 156 12.16 9.18 19.04
CA VAL A 156 11.05 8.97 18.12
C VAL A 156 11.40 7.80 17.21
N VAL A 157 10.47 6.88 17.03
CA VAL A 157 10.61 5.73 16.15
C VAL A 157 9.53 5.77 15.09
N LEU A 158 9.93 5.80 13.82
CA LEU A 158 9.08 5.70 12.65
C LEU A 158 9.02 4.25 12.19
N TYR A 159 7.84 3.64 12.32
CA TYR A 159 7.53 2.38 11.67
C TYR A 159 6.88 2.65 10.33
N THR A 160 7.46 2.12 9.25
CA THR A 160 6.88 2.17 7.91
C THR A 160 6.68 0.75 7.40
N VAL A 161 5.49 0.47 6.88
CA VAL A 161 5.19 -0.80 6.22
C VAL A 161 4.86 -0.56 4.76
N GLU A 162 5.55 -1.27 3.88
CA GLU A 162 5.28 -1.28 2.44
C GLU A 162 5.00 -2.71 1.97
N HIS A 163 3.74 -2.96 1.57
CA HIS A 163 3.29 -4.28 1.15
C HIS A 163 2.72 -4.24 -0.27
N GLU A 164 3.30 -5.01 -1.18
CA GLU A 164 2.81 -5.11 -2.55
C GLU A 164 1.69 -6.14 -2.69
N LYS A 165 0.59 -5.75 -3.35
CA LYS A 165 -0.56 -6.63 -3.57
C LYS A 165 -1.13 -6.49 -4.98
N GLN A 166 -1.77 -7.56 -5.44
CA GLN A 166 -2.53 -7.55 -6.70
C GLN A 166 -3.97 -7.08 -6.48
N LEU A 167 -4.52 -6.39 -7.48
CA LEU A 167 -5.94 -6.11 -7.62
C LEU A 167 -6.80 -7.37 -7.44
N LEU A 168 -7.99 -7.19 -6.87
CA LEU A 168 -8.88 -8.31 -6.53
C LEU A 168 -9.39 -9.05 -7.76
N THR A 169 -9.83 -8.29 -8.77
CA THR A 169 -10.36 -8.80 -10.04
C THR A 169 -9.37 -8.67 -11.18
N GLY A 170 -8.44 -7.70 -11.09
CA GLY A 170 -7.47 -7.39 -12.13
C GLY A 170 -8.06 -6.66 -13.33
N TYR A 171 -9.34 -6.26 -13.28
CA TYR A 171 -9.99 -5.54 -14.38
C TYR A 171 -9.33 -4.19 -14.65
N LEU A 172 -8.89 -3.51 -13.58
CA LEU A 172 -8.17 -2.24 -13.69
C LEU A 172 -6.65 -2.41 -13.87
N ALA A 173 -6.14 -3.64 -14.04
CA ALA A 173 -4.71 -3.89 -14.19
C ALA A 173 -4.01 -3.09 -15.32
N PRO A 174 -4.66 -2.81 -16.48
CA PRO A 174 -4.04 -2.01 -17.53
C PRO A 174 -3.84 -0.54 -17.17
N ILE A 175 -4.53 -0.03 -16.14
CA ILE A 175 -4.51 1.39 -15.76
C ILE A 175 -4.03 1.64 -14.33
N VAL A 176 -3.92 0.61 -13.49
CA VAL A 176 -3.47 0.73 -12.09
C VAL A 176 -2.12 0.04 -11.89
N GLY A 177 -1.17 0.82 -11.39
CA GLY A 177 0.15 0.35 -10.95
C GLY A 177 0.94 -0.33 -12.06
N ASN A 178 1.68 -1.38 -11.71
CA ASN A 178 2.50 -2.14 -12.66
C ASN A 178 1.79 -3.46 -13.04
N SER A 179 0.83 -3.38 -13.97
CA SER A 179 -0.02 -4.52 -14.37
C SER A 179 -0.96 -5.02 -13.25
N GLY A 180 -1.56 -4.09 -12.50
CA GLY A 180 -2.50 -4.40 -11.42
C GLY A 180 -1.84 -4.77 -10.08
N LYS A 181 -0.52 -4.65 -9.97
CA LYS A 181 0.17 -4.61 -8.68
C LYS A 181 0.15 -3.18 -8.15
N TYR A 182 -0.18 -3.03 -6.88
CA TYR A 182 -0.14 -1.76 -6.17
C TYR A 182 0.53 -1.94 -4.81
N THR A 183 1.19 -0.88 -4.34
CA THR A 183 1.86 -0.87 -3.04
C THR A 183 0.92 -0.24 -2.01
N LEU A 184 0.65 -0.99 -0.94
CA LEU A 184 0.05 -0.47 0.27
C LEU A 184 1.18 0.08 1.15
N ARG A 185 1.09 1.35 1.53
CA ARG A 185 2.04 1.98 2.45
C ARG A 185 1.30 2.54 3.64
N ALA A 186 1.79 2.26 4.83
CA ALA A 186 1.35 2.90 6.07
C ALA A 186 2.56 3.24 6.93
N SER A 187 2.53 4.37 7.60
CA SER A 187 3.58 4.76 8.54
C SER A 187 3.00 5.31 9.83
N VAL A 188 3.71 5.11 10.94
CA VAL A 188 3.38 5.68 12.24
C VAL A 188 4.66 6.06 12.96
N ALA A 189 4.70 7.28 13.46
CA ALA A 189 5.75 7.74 14.35
C ALA A 189 5.26 7.68 15.79
N ILE A 190 6.08 7.13 16.68
CA ILE A 190 5.83 7.10 18.11
C ILE A 190 7.04 7.65 18.86
N ARG A 191 6.83 8.06 20.12
CA ARG A 191 7.93 8.35 21.03
C ARG A 191 8.00 7.24 22.07
N ASN A 192 9.19 6.67 22.25
CA ASN A 192 9.45 5.69 23.30
C ASN A 192 9.25 6.33 24.68
N GLU A 193 8.82 5.54 25.67
CA GLU A 193 8.77 6.01 27.06
C GLU A 193 10.14 6.49 27.54
N PRO A 194 10.19 7.41 28.51
CA PRO A 194 11.44 7.81 29.14
C PRO A 194 11.94 6.68 30.07
N TYR A 195 12.48 5.62 29.48
CA TYR A 195 13.31 4.65 30.17
C TYR A 195 14.78 5.05 30.00
N GLY A 196 15.59 4.86 31.04
CA GLY A 196 16.99 5.31 31.03
C GLY A 196 17.76 4.81 29.81
N GLY A 197 18.54 5.70 29.21
CA GLY A 197 19.32 5.51 27.98
C GLY A 197 19.59 6.90 27.42
N GLY A 198 20.83 7.23 27.08
CA GLY A 198 21.14 8.48 26.39
C GLY A 198 20.62 8.45 24.96
N ALA A 199 20.93 9.47 24.17
CA ALA A 199 20.80 9.36 22.73
C ALA A 199 21.52 8.08 22.25
N SER A 200 20.94 7.39 21.27
CA SER A 200 21.52 6.18 20.65
C SER A 200 22.86 6.44 19.96
N CYS A 201 23.19 7.72 19.77
CA CYS A 201 24.26 8.32 19.00
C CYS A 201 24.72 9.61 19.70
#